data_AF-A0AAE3UE83-F1
#
_entry.id   AF-A0AAE3UE83-F1
#
_cell.length_a   1.000
_cell.length_b   1.000
_cell.length_c   1.000
_cell.angle_alpha   90.00
_cell.angle_beta   90.00
_cell.angle_gamma   90.00
#
_symmetry.space_group_name_H-M   'P 1'
#
loop_
_entity.id
_entity.type
_entity.pdbx_description
1 polymer ?
#
loop_
_entity_poly.entity_id
_entity_poly.type
_entity_poly.pdbx_seq_one_letter_code
_entity_poly.pdbx_strand_id
1 'polypeptide(L)' 'MSKQLLYKLAITSILWMVAIAYTNAQSLYWVGDGGSWNDASHWSATSGGSGGAGVPTTSNAAIFD' A
#
# COMPACT_ATOMS: atom_id res chain seq x y z
N MET A 1 20.36 -7.32 -36.43
CA MET A 1 20.33 -7.04 -34.97
C MET A 1 21.41 -7.87 -34.29
N SER A 2 22.28 -7.29 -33.46
CA SER A 2 23.38 -8.02 -32.83
C SER A 2 22.93 -8.78 -31.58
N LYS A 3 23.58 -9.91 -31.26
CA LYS A 3 23.32 -10.67 -30.01
C LYS A 3 23.45 -9.78 -28.77
N GLN A 4 24.42 -8.87 -28.77
CA GLN A 4 24.62 -7.88 -27.70
C GLN A 4 23.45 -6.90 -27.53
N LEU A 5 22.85 -6.47 -28.65
CA LEU A 5 21.68 -5.60 -28.62
C LEU A 5 20.43 -6.34 -28.11
N LEU A 6 20.28 -7.63 -28.49
CA LEU A 6 19.22 -8.50 -27.99
C LEU A 6 19.32 -8.69 -26.46
N TYR A 7 20.50 -9.01 -25.93
CA TYR A 7 20.69 -9.19 -24.48
C TYR A 7 20.44 -7.89 -23.71
N LYS A 8 20.91 -6.75 -24.21
CA LYS A 8 20.66 -5.45 -23.57
C LYS A 8 19.17 -5.13 -23.47
N LEU A 9 18.43 -5.33 -24.57
CA LEU A 9 16.98 -5.07 -24.58
C LEU A 9 16.23 -6.01 -23.65
N ALA A 10 16.59 -7.29 -23.62
CA ALA A 10 16.00 -8.27 -22.70
C ALA A 10 16.31 -7.95 -21.22
N ILE A 11 17.54 -7.56 -20.91
CA ILE A 11 17.92 -7.18 -19.54
C ILE A 11 17.17 -5.91 -19.10
N THR A 12 17.08 -4.90 -19.98
CA THR A 12 16.34 -3.67 -19.65
C THR A 12 14.84 -3.90 -19.49
N SER A 13 14.23 -4.78 -20.29
CA SER A 13 12.81 -5.09 -20.15
C SER A 13 12.53 -5.86 -18.86
N ILE A 14 13.39 -6.81 -18.50
CA ILE A 14 13.30 -7.55 -17.23
C ILE A 14 13.49 -6.62 -16.03
N LEU A 15 14.47 -5.71 -16.07
CA LEU A 15 14.69 -4.73 -15.00
C LEU A 15 13.46 -3.82 -14.78
N TRP A 16 12.82 -3.36 -15.85
CA TRP A 16 11.60 -2.55 -15.76
C TRP A 16 10.39 -3.33 -15.23
N MET A 17 10.25 -4.61 -15.59
CA MET A 17 9.17 -5.46 -15.06
C MET A 17 9.34 -5.75 -13.56
N VAL A 18 10.58 -5.96 -13.11
CA VAL A 18 10.87 -6.21 -11.69
C VAL A 18 10.67 -4.95 -10.86
N ALA A 19 10.91 -3.76 -11.43
CA ALA A 19 10.73 -2.49 -10.72
C ALA A 19 9.28 -2.16 -10.33
N ILE A 20 8.28 -2.83 -10.93
CA ILE A 20 6.85 -2.51 -10.73
C ILE A 20 6.16 -3.46 -9.72
N ALA A 21 6.88 -4.41 -9.13
CA ALA A 21 6.28 -5.46 -8.29
C ALA A 21 6.15 -5.09 -6.79
N TYR A 22 5.41 -4.03 -6.44
CA TYR A 22 5.03 -3.77 -5.04
C TYR A 22 3.61 -3.21 -4.93
N THR A 23 2.62 -4.09 -4.75
CA THR A 23 1.28 -3.67 -4.31
C THR A 23 1.22 -3.76 -2.79
N ASN A 24 1.32 -2.63 -2.10
CA ASN A 24 1.09 -2.59 -0.66
C ASN A 24 -0.40 -2.43 -0.38
N ALA A 25 -0.91 -3.18 0.60
CA ALA A 25 -2.25 -2.95 1.14
C ALA A 25 -2.35 -1.53 1.69
N GLN A 26 -3.46 -0.83 1.46
CA GLN A 26 -3.67 0.49 2.04
C GLN A 26 -3.72 0.35 3.57
N SER A 27 -2.91 1.14 4.25
CA SER A 27 -2.92 1.20 5.71
C SER A 27 -3.99 2.16 6.22
N LEU A 28 -4.70 1.76 7.27
CA LEU A 28 -5.62 2.59 8.03
C LEU A 28 -5.14 2.63 9.49
N TYR A 29 -5.12 3.83 10.05
CA TYR A 29 -4.53 4.12 11.36
C TYR A 29 -5.65 4.38 12.36
N TRP A 30 -5.58 3.71 13.51
CA TRP A 30 -6.53 3.91 14.60
C TRP A 30 -6.37 5.32 15.18
N VAL A 31 -7.47 6.03 15.39
CA VAL A 31 -7.45 7.39 15.96
C VAL A 31 -8.42 7.54 17.13
N GLY A 32 -7.93 8.17 18.19
CA GLY A 32 -8.67 8.39 19.44
C GLY A 32 -8.53 7.26 20.46
N ASP A 33 -9.09 7.50 21.65
CA ASP A 33 -9.02 6.56 22.78
C ASP A 33 -10.30 5.72 22.88
N GLY A 34 -10.15 4.39 22.86
CA GLY A 34 -11.27 3.45 22.96
C GLY A 34 -12.26 3.58 21.79
N GLY A 35 -13.50 3.15 22.00
CA GLY A 35 -14.52 3.12 20.95
C GLY A 35 -14.65 1.77 20.26
N SER A 36 -15.51 1.70 19.24
CA SER A 36 -15.83 0.46 18.55
C SER A 36 -14.99 0.29 17.30
N TRP A 37 -14.42 -0.90 17.09
CA TRP A 37 -13.62 -1.23 15.91
C TRP A 37 -14.34 -0.94 14.59
N ASN A 38 -15.67 -1.14 14.56
CA ASN A 38 -16.51 -0.96 13.39
C ASN A 38 -17.01 0.48 13.17
N ASP A 39 -16.49 1.45 13.92
CA ASP A 39 -16.80 2.86 13.71
C ASP A 39 -15.77 3.49 12.77
N ALA A 40 -16.25 3.98 11.62
CA ALA A 40 -15.41 4.62 10.62
C ALA A 40 -14.71 5.90 11.11
N SER A 41 -15.24 6.55 12.15
CA SER A 41 -14.65 7.75 12.73
C SER A 41 -13.36 7.46 13.50
N HIS A 42 -13.08 6.20 13.85
CA HIS A 42 -11.84 5.77 14.50
C HIS A 42 -10.73 5.34 13.53
N TRP A 43 -10.92 5.54 12.22
CA TRP A 43 -9.94 5.14 11.21
C TRP A 43 -9.52 6.32 10.34
N SER A 44 -8.22 6.53 10.22
CA SER A 44 -7.60 7.54 9.35
C SER A 44 -6.79 6.90 8.22
N ALA A 45 -6.71 7.58 7.08
CA ALA A 45 -5.86 7.18 5.95
C ALA A 45 -4.37 7.54 6.15
N THR A 46 -4.06 8.32 7.19
CA THR A 46 -2.72 8.77 7.53
C THR A 46 -2.50 8.70 9.04
N SER A 47 -1.29 8.36 9.47
CA SER A 47 -0.87 8.41 10.88
C SER A 47 -1.19 9.79 11.49
N GLY A 48 -1.88 9.80 12.64
CA GLY A 48 -2.33 11.01 13.33
C GLY A 48 -3.34 11.91 12.59
N GLY A 49 -3.91 11.44 11.47
CA GLY A 49 -4.85 12.21 10.65
C GLY A 49 -6.27 12.26 11.22
N SER A 50 -7.18 12.92 10.49
CA SER A 50 -8.60 12.90 10.84
C SER A 50 -9.20 11.51 10.59
N GLY A 51 -10.11 11.10 11.46
CA GLY A 51 -10.94 9.91 11.27
C GLY A 51 -11.94 10.04 10.10
N GLY A 52 -12.61 8.95 9.76
CA GLY A 52 -13.60 8.90 8.70
C GLY A 52 -13.11 8.26 7.39
N ALA A 53 -11.96 7.59 7.40
CA ALA A 53 -11.44 6.88 6.23
C ALA A 53 -12.21 5.57 5.92
N GLY A 54 -13.12 5.16 6.81
CA GLY A 54 -13.86 3.90 6.69
C GLY A 54 -13.25 2.79 7.53
N VAL A 55 -14.01 1.71 7.74
CA VAL A 55 -13.56 0.57 8.54
C VAL A 55 -12.64 -0.31 7.69
N PRO A 56 -11.46 -0.73 8.21
CA PRO A 56 -10.56 -1.63 7.51
C PRO A 56 -11.26 -2.92 7.11
N THR A 57 -11.01 -3.34 5.88
CA THR A 57 -11.40 -4.65 5.37
C THR A 57 -10.18 -5.56 5.28
N THR A 58 -10.35 -6.77 4.75
CA THR A 58 -9.25 -7.72 4.52
C THR A 58 -8.19 -7.22 3.53
N SER A 59 -8.48 -6.16 2.76
CA SER A 59 -7.52 -5.53 1.85
C SER A 59 -6.70 -4.41 2.50
N ASN A 60 -6.94 -4.11 3.77
CA ASN A 60 -6.28 -3.05 4.50
C ASN A 60 -5.36 -3.60 5.59
N ALA A 61 -4.28 -2.88 5.85
CA ALA A 61 -3.54 -3.05 7.10
C ALA A 61 -4.14 -2.12 8.15
N ALA A 62 -4.57 -2.65 9.28
CA ALA A 62 -4.99 -1.87 10.42
C ALA A 62 -3.80 -1.65 11.35
N ILE A 63 -3.48 -0.39 11.63
CA ILE A 63 -2.29 0.01 12.39
C ILE A 63 -2.74 0.79 13.63
N PHE A 64 -2.18 0.41 14.78
CA PHE A 64 -2.20 1.23 15.99
C PHE A 64 -0.82 1.88 16.09
N ASP A 65 -0.77 3.21 16.03
CA ASP A 65 0.46 4.01 16.08
C ASP A 65 0.56 4.88 17.34
#